data_AF-A0A086A777-F1
#
_entry.id   AF-A0A086A777-F1
#
_cell.length_a   1.000
_cell.length_b   1.000
_cell.length_c   1.000
_cell.angle_alpha   90.00
_cell.angle_beta   90.00
_cell.angle_gamma   90.00
#
_symmetry.space_group_name_H-M   'P 1'
#
loop_
_entity.id
_entity.type
_entity.pdbx_description
1 polymer ?
#
loop_
_entity_poly.entity_id
_entity_poly.type
_entity_poly.pdbx_seq_one_letter_code
_entity_poly.pdbx_strand_id
1 'polypeptide(L)'
;MAVINGGLFSTLSGFYDEVSSVLMKDTDWKVGTLDGFDDILYGGFGVFENKDEVELIWKDAEKSKNELGFESTRDFYQHKINQGKPFNTELIQQKLDELMAGNGQTLFDILIEIIESHKNITLILE
;
A
#
# COMPACT_ATOMS: atom_id res chain seq x y z
N MET A 1 12.34 14.00 -2.32
CA MET A 1 11.15 14.05 -1.46
C MET A 1 9.90 13.84 -2.30
N ALA A 2 9.07 12.88 -1.92
CA ALA A 2 7.75 12.62 -2.49
C ALA A 2 6.69 12.74 -1.39
N VAL A 3 5.46 13.11 -1.75
CA VAL A 3 4.38 13.34 -0.79
C VAL A 3 3.15 12.56 -1.22
N ILE A 4 2.68 11.64 -0.38
CA ILE A 4 1.40 10.94 -0.51
C ILE A 4 0.37 11.73 0.32
N ASN A 5 -0.71 12.19 -0.31
CA ASN A 5 -1.77 12.92 0.38
C ASN A 5 -2.93 11.98 0.78
N GLY A 6 -2.91 11.52 2.03
CA GLY A 6 -3.96 10.69 2.64
C GLY A 6 -5.34 11.35 2.68
N GLY A 7 -5.42 12.68 2.54
CA GLY A 7 -6.67 13.41 2.38
C GLY A 7 -7.42 13.10 1.07
N LEU A 8 -6.72 12.58 0.04
CA LEU A 8 -7.28 12.37 -1.31
C LEU A 8 -7.91 10.99 -1.53
N PHE A 9 -7.73 10.04 -0.62
CA PHE A 9 -8.27 8.69 -0.76
C PHE A 9 -8.81 8.12 0.54
N SER A 10 -9.77 7.20 0.41
CA SER A 10 -10.36 6.45 1.53
C SER A 10 -10.38 4.94 1.28
N THR A 11 -9.74 4.50 0.20
CA THR A 11 -9.72 3.09 -0.22
C THR A 11 -8.34 2.71 -0.73
N LEU A 12 -8.03 1.42 -0.75
CA LEU A 12 -6.77 0.90 -1.30
C LEU A 12 -6.60 1.26 -2.79
N SER A 13 -7.69 1.26 -3.56
CA SER A 13 -7.62 1.71 -4.97
C SER A 13 -7.26 3.20 -5.06
N GLY A 14 -7.83 4.05 -4.20
CA GLY A 14 -7.50 5.47 -4.19
C GLY A 14 -6.05 5.72 -3.74
N PHE A 15 -5.55 4.91 -2.81
CA PHE A 15 -4.12 4.91 -2.47
C PHE A 15 -3.26 4.59 -3.69
N TYR A 16 -3.59 3.55 -4.45
CA TYR A 16 -2.86 3.21 -5.68
C TYR A 16 -2.90 4.33 -6.73
N ASP A 17 -4.02 5.01 -6.86
CA ASP A 17 -4.17 6.16 -7.76
C ASP A 17 -3.23 7.31 -7.34
N GLU A 18 -3.18 7.61 -6.04
CA GLU A 18 -2.32 8.65 -5.48
C GLU A 18 -0.84 8.32 -5.67
N VAL A 19 -0.38 7.12 -5.26
CA VAL A 19 1.04 6.76 -5.42
C VAL A 19 1.45 6.68 -6.88
N SER A 20 0.56 6.28 -7.78
CA SER A 20 0.83 6.33 -9.23
C SER A 20 0.99 7.78 -9.69
N SER A 21 0.14 8.70 -9.24
CA SER A 21 0.24 10.11 -9.60
C SER A 21 1.53 10.76 -9.08
N VAL A 22 1.95 10.40 -7.87
CA VAL A 22 3.12 10.99 -7.19
C VAL A 22 4.43 10.37 -7.70
N LEU A 23 4.48 9.05 -7.85
CA LEU A 23 5.71 8.30 -8.08
C LEU A 23 5.91 7.86 -9.54
N MET A 24 4.84 7.77 -10.32
CA MET A 24 4.85 7.25 -11.70
C MET A 24 4.46 8.29 -12.75
N LYS A 25 4.48 9.59 -12.41
CA LYS A 25 3.93 10.71 -13.20
C LYS A 25 4.37 10.76 -14.68
N ASP A 26 5.59 10.32 -14.98
CA ASP A 26 6.20 10.38 -16.32
C ASP A 26 6.20 9.02 -17.04
N THR A 27 5.36 8.08 -16.57
CA THR A 27 5.26 6.72 -17.10
C THR A 27 3.82 6.36 -17.44
N ASP A 28 3.64 5.45 -18.40
CA ASP A 28 2.32 4.92 -18.79
C ASP A 28 1.92 3.69 -17.96
N TRP A 29 2.28 3.68 -16.68
CA TRP A 29 1.99 2.58 -15.78
C TRP A 29 1.34 3.04 -14.49
N LYS A 30 0.42 2.21 -13.99
CA LYS A 30 -0.43 2.50 -12.85
C LYS A 30 -0.42 1.31 -11.89
N VAL A 31 -0.23 1.60 -10.62
CA VAL A 31 -0.29 0.59 -9.55
C VAL A 31 -1.72 0.10 -9.41
N GLY A 32 -1.87 -1.21 -9.19
CA GLY A 32 -3.18 -1.84 -8.93
C GLY A 32 -3.13 -3.00 -7.95
N THR A 33 -1.95 -3.33 -7.42
CA THR A 33 -1.71 -4.45 -6.49
C THR A 33 -0.68 -4.06 -5.45
N LEU A 34 -0.60 -4.82 -4.35
CA LEU A 34 0.44 -4.64 -3.32
C LEU A 34 1.83 -4.94 -3.90
N ASP A 35 1.96 -6.01 -4.69
CA ASP A 35 3.22 -6.35 -5.37
C ASP A 35 3.64 -5.23 -6.34
N GLY A 36 2.68 -4.69 -7.10
CA GLY A 36 2.95 -3.57 -7.99
C GLY A 36 3.33 -2.30 -7.23
N PHE A 37 2.81 -2.08 -6.03
CA PHE A 37 3.25 -0.98 -5.17
C PHE A 37 4.68 -1.23 -4.67
N ASP A 38 5.00 -2.42 -4.20
CA ASP A 38 6.35 -2.81 -3.78
C ASP A 38 7.38 -2.63 -4.90
N ASP A 39 7.03 -3.03 -6.13
CA ASP A 39 7.88 -2.92 -7.31
C ASP A 39 8.33 -1.46 -7.58
N ILE A 40 7.45 -0.47 -7.38
CA ILE A 40 7.76 0.94 -7.71
C ILE A 40 8.78 1.55 -6.77
N LEU A 41 8.87 1.02 -5.55
CA LEU A 41 9.73 1.55 -4.50
C LEU A 41 11.20 1.16 -4.67
N TYR A 42 11.50 0.14 -5.49
CA TYR A 42 12.87 -0.17 -5.89
C TYR A 42 13.52 0.94 -6.74
N GLY A 43 12.72 1.78 -7.40
CA GLY A 43 13.19 2.88 -8.24
C GLY A 43 13.78 2.42 -9.59
N GLY A 44 14.40 3.36 -10.30
CA GLY A 44 14.93 3.13 -11.65
C GLY A 44 13.87 3.30 -12.76
N PHE A 45 12.67 3.73 -12.38
CA PHE A 45 11.59 4.20 -13.24
C PHE A 45 10.66 5.09 -12.41
N GLY A 46 9.92 5.99 -13.06
CA GLY A 46 9.11 6.99 -12.34
C GLY A 46 9.94 8.19 -11.89
N VAL A 47 9.72 8.66 -10.65
CA VAL A 47 10.29 9.94 -10.17
C VAL A 47 11.66 9.84 -9.48
N PHE A 48 12.13 8.64 -9.10
CA PHE A 48 13.44 8.45 -8.50
C PHE A 48 14.21 7.26 -9.11
N GLU A 49 15.54 7.41 -9.18
CA GLU A 49 16.45 6.44 -9.79
C GLU A 49 16.84 5.33 -8.80
N ASN A 50 17.48 4.28 -9.33
CA ASN A 50 18.00 3.20 -8.50
C ASN A 50 19.02 3.73 -7.47
N LYS A 51 18.77 3.44 -6.18
CA LYS A 51 19.61 3.81 -5.01
C LYS A 51 19.54 5.27 -4.59
N ASP A 52 18.60 6.06 -5.10
CA ASP A 52 18.34 7.38 -4.53
C ASP A 52 17.88 7.25 -3.08
N GLU A 53 18.38 8.13 -2.21
CA GLU A 53 17.81 8.31 -0.87
C GLU A 53 16.54 9.16 -1.00
N VAL A 54 15.41 8.56 -0.63
CA VAL A 54 14.09 9.14 -0.83
C VAL A 54 13.42 9.38 0.51
N GLU A 55 13.06 10.63 0.78
CA GLU A 55 12.09 10.95 1.83
C GLU A 55 10.67 10.85 1.26
N LEU A 56 9.84 9.99 1.85
CA LEU A 56 8.43 9.83 1.52
C LEU A 56 7.59 10.33 2.68
N ILE A 57 6.85 11.42 2.46
CA ILE A 57 5.94 12.00 3.47
C ILE A 57 4.54 11.51 3.17
N TRP A 58 3.90 10.86 4.14
CA TRP A 58 2.49 10.50 4.07
C TRP A 58 1.69 11.45 4.95
N LYS A 59 1.02 12.41 4.32
CA LYS A 59 0.15 13.39 4.99
C LYS A 59 -1.22 12.81 5.29
N ASP A 60 -1.84 13.27 6.37
CA ASP A 60 -3.12 12.73 6.86
C ASP A 60 -3.04 11.21 7.09
N ALA A 61 -1.89 10.72 7.57
CA ALA A 61 -1.64 9.30 7.76
C ALA A 61 -2.61 8.68 8.77
N GLU A 62 -3.02 9.41 9.81
CA GLU A 62 -4.04 8.94 10.76
C GLU A 62 -5.42 8.75 10.10
N LYS A 63 -5.77 9.58 9.11
CA LYS A 63 -6.99 9.34 8.30
C LYS A 63 -6.83 8.04 7.51
N SER A 64 -5.71 7.88 6.81
CA SER A 64 -5.42 6.66 6.06
C SER A 64 -5.41 5.41 6.94
N LYS A 65 -4.87 5.48 8.16
CA LYS A 65 -4.87 4.39 9.13
C LYS A 65 -6.27 3.96 9.53
N ASN A 66 -7.17 4.91 9.74
CA ASN A 66 -8.57 4.62 10.04
C ASN A 66 -9.30 4.01 8.83
N GLU A 67 -9.12 4.59 7.65
CA GLU A 67 -9.85 4.19 6.44
C GLU A 67 -9.30 2.93 5.78
N LEU A 68 -7.99 2.66 5.88
CA LEU A 68 -7.33 1.43 5.44
C LEU A 68 -7.13 0.45 6.61
N GLY A 69 -7.87 0.65 7.70
CA GLY A 69 -7.84 -0.19 8.89
C GLY A 69 -8.59 -1.51 8.75
N PHE A 70 -9.13 -1.99 9.86
CA PHE A 70 -9.75 -3.32 9.98
C PHE A 70 -10.82 -3.62 8.92
N GLU A 71 -11.83 -2.75 8.76
CA GLU A 71 -12.97 -3.00 7.88
C GLU A 71 -12.53 -3.14 6.42
N SER A 72 -11.72 -2.22 5.92
CA SER A 72 -11.17 -2.26 4.56
C SER A 72 -10.30 -3.49 4.32
N THR A 73 -9.54 -3.91 5.33
CA THR A 73 -8.68 -5.10 5.25
C THR A 73 -9.51 -6.39 5.20
N ARG A 74 -10.56 -6.48 6.02
CA ARG A 74 -11.50 -7.59 6.01
C ARG A 74 -12.15 -7.72 4.64
N ASP A 75 -12.66 -6.62 4.10
CA ASP A 75 -13.34 -6.60 2.80
C ASP A 75 -12.38 -6.97 1.65
N PHE A 76 -11.12 -6.52 1.74
CA PHE A 76 -10.06 -6.90 0.80
C PHE A 76 -9.79 -8.41 0.79
N TYR A 77 -9.64 -9.04 1.96
CA TYR A 77 -9.44 -10.48 2.04
C TYR A 77 -10.68 -11.25 1.60
N GLN A 78 -11.88 -10.83 2.02
CA GLN A 78 -13.12 -11.48 1.63
C GLN A 78 -13.33 -11.41 0.11
N HIS A 79 -13.00 -10.28 -0.53
CA HIS A 79 -13.07 -10.14 -1.97
C HIS A 79 -12.15 -11.14 -2.68
N LYS A 80 -10.90 -11.28 -2.24
CA LYS A 80 -9.95 -12.24 -2.82
C LYS A 80 -10.38 -13.69 -2.62
N ILE A 81 -10.94 -14.02 -1.45
CA ILE A 81 -11.49 -15.36 -1.17
C ILE A 81 -12.66 -15.64 -2.12
N ASN A 82 -13.60 -14.71 -2.26
CA ASN A 82 -14.76 -14.85 -3.12
C ASN A 82 -14.38 -14.96 -4.61
N GLN A 83 -13.32 -14.27 -5.03
CA GLN A 83 -12.81 -14.36 -6.39
C GLN A 83 -12.18 -15.73 -6.69
N GLY A 84 -11.54 -16.37 -5.70
CA GLY A 84 -10.90 -17.66 -5.87
C GLY A 84 -9.58 -17.56 -6.64
N LYS A 85 -9.40 -18.42 -7.65
CA LYS A 85 -8.18 -18.39 -8.48
C LYS A 85 -8.02 -17.03 -9.18
N PRO A 86 -6.80 -16.47 -9.25
CA PRO A 86 -5.49 -17.12 -9.00
C PRO A 86 -5.03 -17.08 -7.54
N PHE A 87 -5.83 -16.57 -6.60
CA PHE A 87 -5.40 -16.40 -5.23
C PHE A 87 -5.35 -17.72 -4.45
N ASN A 88 -4.40 -17.81 -3.52
CA ASN A 88 -4.38 -18.86 -2.51
C ASN A 88 -5.41 -18.53 -1.42
N THR A 89 -6.65 -19.00 -1.60
CA THR A 89 -7.76 -18.69 -0.70
C THR A 89 -7.58 -19.25 0.70
N GLU A 90 -6.85 -20.37 0.88
CA GLU A 90 -6.55 -20.94 2.20
C GLU A 90 -5.63 -20.01 2.99
N LEU A 91 -4.55 -19.53 2.37
CA LEU A 91 -3.64 -18.57 3.00
C LEU A 91 -4.35 -17.24 3.32
N ILE A 92 -5.19 -16.76 2.42
CA ILE A 92 -5.93 -15.51 2.65
C ILE A 92 -6.96 -15.67 3.76
N GLN A 93 -7.62 -16.84 3.86
CA GLN A 93 -8.52 -17.12 4.98
C GLN A 93 -7.76 -17.11 6.32
N GLN A 94 -6.56 -17.67 6.37
CA GLN A 94 -5.72 -17.60 7.58
C GLN A 94 -5.42 -16.14 7.98
N LYS A 95 -5.03 -15.30 7.01
CA LYS A 95 -4.79 -13.86 7.26
C LYS A 95 -6.05 -13.13 7.73
N LEU A 96 -7.21 -13.48 7.16
CA LEU A 96 -8.50 -12.96 7.60
C LEU A 96 -8.82 -13.39 9.03
N ASP A 97 -8.58 -14.65 9.39
CA ASP A 97 -8.81 -15.17 10.74
C ASP A 97 -7.89 -14.48 11.78
N GLU A 98 -6.62 -14.26 11.43
CA GLU A 98 -5.67 -13.49 12.25
C GLU A 98 -6.12 -12.04 12.45
N LEU A 99 -6.56 -11.37 11.37
CA LEU A 99 -7.11 -10.02 11.42
C LEU A 99 -8.32 -9.98 12.37
N MET A 100 -9.28 -10.90 12.20
CA MET A 100 -10.49 -11.01 13.03
C MET A 100 -10.17 -11.29 14.51
N ALA A 101 -9.07 -11.98 14.80
CA ALA A 101 -8.58 -12.22 16.15
C ALA A 101 -7.82 -11.03 16.76
N GLY A 102 -7.63 -9.93 16.01
CA GLY A 102 -6.87 -8.76 16.44
C GLY A 102 -5.35 -8.94 16.41
N ASN A 103 -4.86 -10.00 15.77
CA ASN A 103 -3.44 -10.33 15.67
C ASN A 103 -2.86 -10.11 14.27
N GLY A 104 -3.72 -9.90 13.27
CA GLY A 104 -3.34 -9.64 11.88
C GLY A 104 -3.14 -8.16 11.58
N GLN A 105 -2.37 -7.89 10.54
CA GLN A 105 -2.10 -6.54 10.05
C GLN A 105 -3.27 -5.97 9.26
N THR A 106 -3.45 -4.66 9.35
CA THR A 106 -4.33 -3.91 8.44
C THR A 106 -3.64 -3.61 7.11
N LEU A 107 -4.39 -3.17 6.11
CA LEU A 107 -3.84 -2.67 4.84
C LEU A 107 -2.89 -1.49 5.09
N PHE A 108 -3.21 -0.60 6.04
CA PHE A 108 -2.29 0.47 6.43
C PHE A 108 -0.96 -0.10 6.93
N ASP A 109 -0.99 -1.06 7.86
CA ASP A 109 0.23 -1.68 8.40
C ASP A 109 1.05 -2.38 7.31
N ILE A 110 0.38 -3.08 6.39
CA ILE A 110 1.04 -3.75 5.25
C ILE A 110 1.71 -2.74 4.32
N LEU A 111 1.06 -1.61 4.04
CA LEU A 111 1.65 -0.56 3.18
C LEU A 111 2.86 0.11 3.85
N ILE A 112 2.81 0.35 5.17
CA ILE A 112 3.96 0.82 5.95
C ILE A 112 5.10 -0.18 5.86
N GLU A 113 4.84 -1.47 6.14
CA GLU A 113 5.86 -2.52 6.10
C GLU A 113 6.52 -2.62 4.73
N ILE A 114 5.73 -2.55 3.65
CA ILE A 114 6.26 -2.51 2.28
C ILE A 114 7.24 -1.35 2.15
N ILE A 115 6.84 -0.11 2.49
CA ILE A 115 7.70 1.07 2.37
C ILE A 115 8.98 0.92 3.20
N GLU A 116 8.86 0.49 4.46
CA GLU A 116 9.98 0.36 5.39
C GLU A 116 10.94 -0.78 5.03
N SER A 117 10.50 -1.75 4.21
CA SER A 117 11.38 -2.80 3.67
C SER A 117 12.43 -2.26 2.69
N HIS A 118 12.19 -1.08 2.10
CA HIS A 118 13.10 -0.39 1.18
C HIS A 118 14.04 0.54 1.95
N LYS A 119 15.27 0.08 2.19
CA LYS A 119 16.26 0.77 3.05
C LYS A 119 16.67 2.17 2.59
N ASN A 120 16.47 2.50 1.32
CA ASN A 120 16.77 3.82 0.76
C ASN A 120 15.59 4.80 0.92
N ILE A 121 14.46 4.36 1.46
CA ILE A 121 13.29 5.21 1.73
C ILE A 121 13.21 5.52 3.22
N THR A 122 13.12 6.80 3.55
CA THR A 122 12.75 7.27 4.89
C THR A 122 11.30 7.71 4.86
N LEU A 123 10.45 6.98 5.59
CA LEU A 123 9.03 7.28 5.71
C LEU A 123 8.77 8.26 6.87
N ILE A 124 8.00 9.31 6.59
CA ILE A 124 7.55 10.29 7.58
C ILE A 124 6.02 10.31 7.55
N LEU A 125 5.39 10.04 8.69
CA LEU A 125 3.94 10.08 8.85
C LEU A 125 3.53 11.43 9.46
N GLU A 126 2.66 12.17 8.77
CA GLU A 126 2.10 13.47 9.18
C GLU A 126 0.58 13.43 9.33
#